data_AF-A0A2A5V557-F1
#
_entry.id   AF-A0A2A5V557-F1
#
_cell.length_a   1.000
_cell.length_b   1.000
_cell.length_c   1.000
_cell.angle_alpha   90.00
_cell.angle_beta   90.00
_cell.angle_gamma   90.00
#
_symmetry.space_group_name_H-M   'P 1'
#
loop_
_entity.id
_entity.type
_entity.pdbx_description
1 polymer ?
#
loop_
_entity_poly.entity_id
_entity_poly.type
_entity_poly.pdbx_seq_one_letter_code
_entity_poly.pdbx_strand_id
1 'polypeptide(L)'
;QIPSMPKIPDEQKPAIGKVIAPAVLFWFRWAAFGTIVTGLIVAYLNGYVHQAMTLGIGSGYGKYTAIGIGMWLGLIMAYNVWFIIWPNQKKALGIVEASPEEKAKSAKTAMITSRINTLLSLPMLLSMVMAQNLY
;
A
#
# COMPACT_ATOMS: atom_id res chain seq x y z
N GLN A 1 -6.61 15.33 2.50
CA GLN A 1 -5.94 16.42 3.24
C GLN A 1 -5.53 15.89 4.59
N ILE A 2 -4.50 16.44 5.24
CA ILE A 2 -4.27 16.20 6.67
C ILE A 2 -5.13 17.26 7.39
N PRO A 3 -6.36 16.93 7.84
CA PRO A 3 -7.29 17.91 8.41
C PRO A 3 -6.73 18.65 9.64
N SER A 4 -5.66 18.12 10.23
CA SER A 4 -4.97 18.65 11.40
C SER A 4 -3.88 19.67 11.08
N MET A 5 -3.33 19.72 9.86
CA MET A 5 -2.24 20.65 9.50
C MET A 5 -2.54 22.14 9.71
N PRO A 6 -3.79 22.62 9.49
CA PRO A 6 -4.15 24.01 9.81
C PRO A 6 -4.21 24.29 11.32
N LYS A 7 -4.33 23.25 12.16
CA LYS A 7 -4.45 23.36 13.62
C LYS A 7 -3.10 23.34 14.35
N ILE A 8 -2.01 23.15 13.61
CA ILE A 8 -0.65 23.02 14.16
C ILE A 8 0.04 24.38 14.04
N PRO A 9 0.60 24.94 15.14
CA PRO A 9 1.38 26.17 15.09
C PRO A 9 2.48 26.11 14.03
N ASP A 10 2.70 27.19 13.30
CA ASP A 10 3.66 27.24 12.18
C ASP A 10 5.09 26.81 12.58
N GLU A 11 5.47 27.08 13.83
CA GLU A 11 6.76 26.68 14.42
C GLU A 11 6.94 25.15 14.51
N GLN A 12 5.86 24.37 14.64
CA GLN A 12 5.93 22.91 14.81
C GLN A 12 5.83 22.14 13.49
N LYS A 13 5.36 22.79 12.41
CA LYS A 13 5.21 22.18 11.08
C LYS A 13 6.52 21.56 10.56
N PRO A 14 7.71 22.17 10.74
CA PRO A 14 8.97 21.57 10.33
C PRO A 14 9.32 20.30 11.10
N ALA A 15 9.03 20.25 12.41
CA ALA A 15 9.31 19.07 13.24
C ALA A 15 8.46 17.87 12.80
N ILE A 16 7.18 18.10 12.47
CA ILE A 16 6.30 17.05 11.95
C ILE A 16 6.77 16.57 10.58
N GLY A 17 7.06 17.50 9.66
CA GLY A 17 7.45 17.17 8.29
C GLY A 17 8.83 16.50 8.18
N LYS A 18 9.80 16.90 9.00
CA LYS A 18 11.19 16.43 8.90
C LYS A 18 11.54 15.27 9.83
N VAL A 19 10.82 15.07 10.93
CA VAL A 19 11.16 14.05 11.94
C VAL A 19 10.07 12.99 12.05
N ILE A 20 8.82 13.42 12.27
CA ILE A 20 7.72 12.48 12.54
C ILE A 20 7.28 11.76 11.26
N ALA A 21 7.02 12.50 10.19
CA ALA A 21 6.52 11.93 8.94
C ALA A 21 7.46 10.87 8.33
N PRO A 22 8.79 11.07 8.26
CA PRO A 22 9.72 10.03 7.78
C PRO A 22 9.69 8.75 8.62
N ALA A 23 9.67 8.89 9.96
CA ALA A 23 9.65 7.74 10.86
C ALA A 23 8.34 6.94 10.75
N VAL A 24 7.20 7.64 10.73
CA VAL A 24 5.87 7.01 10.59
C VAL A 24 5.76 6.30 9.25
N LEU A 25 6.16 6.94 8.15
CA LEU A 25 6.10 6.33 6.82
C LEU A 25 7.02 5.12 6.68
N PHE A 26 8.18 5.14 7.34
CA PHE A 26 9.08 4.00 7.39
C PHE A 26 8.42 2.79 8.05
N TRP A 27 7.90 2.95 9.27
CA TRP A 27 7.26 1.85 10.01
C TRP A 27 5.99 1.36 9.33
N PHE A 28 5.16 2.27 8.81
CA PHE A 28 3.94 1.91 8.09
C PHE A 28 4.23 0.99 6.90
N ARG A 29 5.29 1.28 6.14
CA ARG A 29 5.69 0.48 4.98
C ARG A 29 6.12 -0.93 5.35
N TRP A 30 6.92 -1.07 6.42
CA TRP A 30 7.36 -2.39 6.90
C TRP A 30 6.22 -3.18 7.53
N ALA A 31 5.31 -2.52 8.26
CA ALA A 31 4.11 -3.15 8.78
C ALA A 31 3.22 -3.70 7.64
N ALA A 32 3.00 -2.90 6.58
CA ALA A 32 2.25 -3.33 5.41
C ALA A 32 2.90 -4.54 4.71
N PHE A 33 4.24 -4.56 4.61
CA PHE A 33 4.97 -5.72 4.09
C PHE A 33 4.80 -6.96 4.98
N GLY A 34 4.89 -6.79 6.31
CA GLY A 34 4.64 -7.86 7.27
C GLY A 34 3.26 -8.49 7.12
N THR A 35 2.22 -7.69 6.91
CA THR A 35 0.85 -8.18 6.64
C THR A 35 0.79 -9.08 5.41
N ILE A 36 1.47 -8.70 4.33
CA ILE A 36 1.49 -9.50 3.09
C ILE A 36 2.21 -10.82 3.29
N VAL A 37 3.40 -10.78 3.90
CA VAL A 37 4.17 -12.00 4.22
C VAL A 37 3.34 -12.94 5.10
N THR A 38 2.69 -12.39 6.12
CA THR A 38 1.83 -13.17 7.02
C THR A 38 0.64 -13.76 6.26
N GLY A 39 -0.02 -12.99 5.38
CA GLY A 39 -1.11 -13.47 4.54
C GLY A 39 -0.69 -14.60 3.60
N LEU A 40 0.51 -14.53 3.02
CA LEU A 40 1.07 -15.61 2.20
C LEU A 40 1.39 -16.86 3.01
N ILE A 41 1.94 -16.70 4.23
CA ILE A 41 2.18 -17.82 5.15
C ILE A 41 0.86 -18.50 5.51
N VAL A 42 -0.16 -17.73 5.87
CA VAL A 42 -1.50 -18.27 6.19
C VAL A 42 -2.07 -19.02 4.98
N ALA A 43 -1.98 -18.46 3.77
CA ALA A 43 -2.43 -19.13 2.56
C ALA A 43 -1.67 -20.44 2.27
N TYR A 44 -0.37 -20.47 2.57
CA TYR A 44 0.46 -21.67 2.44
C TYR A 44 0.06 -22.74 3.46
N LEU A 45 -0.11 -22.37 4.74
CA LEU A 45 -0.52 -23.29 5.80
C LEU A 45 -1.94 -23.85 5.58
N ASN A 46 -2.82 -23.10 4.92
CA ASN A 46 -4.15 -23.56 4.53
C ASN A 46 -4.19 -24.30 3.18
N GLY A 47 -3.04 -24.49 2.51
CA GLY A 47 -2.92 -25.33 1.32
C GLY A 47 -3.53 -24.76 0.03
N TYR A 48 -3.94 -23.48 0.02
CA TYR A 48 -4.57 -22.86 -1.15
C TYR A 48 -3.69 -21.83 -1.88
N VAL A 49 -2.46 -21.58 -1.39
CA VAL A 49 -1.60 -20.52 -1.95
C VAL A 49 -1.32 -20.72 -3.44
N HIS A 50 -1.09 -21.96 -3.89
CA HIS A 50 -0.79 -22.22 -5.29
C HIS A 50 -2.02 -21.90 -6.15
N GLN A 51 -3.19 -22.38 -5.76
CA GLN A 51 -4.45 -22.19 -6.47
C GLN A 51 -4.83 -20.70 -6.49
N ALA A 52 -4.65 -19.99 -5.38
CA ALA A 52 -4.91 -18.55 -5.32
C ALA A 52 -3.97 -17.75 -6.22
N MET A 53 -2.66 -18.05 -6.19
CA MET A 53 -1.68 -17.33 -6.99
C MET A 53 -1.80 -17.61 -8.48
N THR A 54 -2.31 -18.79 -8.88
CA THR A 54 -2.69 -19.12 -10.26
C THR A 54 -4.12 -18.72 -10.62
N LEU A 55 -4.78 -17.88 -9.81
CA LEU A 55 -6.15 -17.38 -10.05
C LEU A 55 -7.20 -18.50 -10.23
N GLY A 56 -6.99 -19.65 -9.60
CA GLY A 56 -7.87 -20.81 -9.70
C GLY A 56 -7.78 -21.57 -11.03
N ILE A 57 -6.84 -21.23 -11.91
CA ILE A 57 -6.61 -21.95 -13.18
C ILE A 57 -6.33 -23.43 -12.86
N GLY A 58 -7.18 -24.33 -13.37
CA GLY A 58 -7.10 -25.77 -13.14
C GLY A 58 -7.87 -26.29 -11.92
N SER A 59 -8.43 -25.41 -11.07
CA SER A 59 -9.15 -25.81 -9.85
C SER A 59 -10.69 -25.82 -10.01
N GLY A 60 -11.25 -25.04 -10.94
CA GLY A 60 -12.71 -24.98 -11.19
C GLY A 60 -13.53 -24.24 -10.12
N TYR A 61 -12.93 -23.80 -9.01
CA TYR A 61 -13.61 -23.13 -7.91
C TYR A 61 -13.42 -21.60 -7.96
N GLY A 62 -14.51 -20.86 -8.13
CA GLY A 62 -14.50 -19.39 -8.16
C GLY A 62 -13.94 -18.74 -6.89
N LYS A 63 -13.96 -19.45 -5.76
CA LYS A 63 -13.33 -19.07 -4.49
C LYS A 63 -11.84 -18.76 -4.62
N TYR A 64 -11.08 -19.63 -5.31
CA TYR A 64 -9.63 -19.46 -5.46
C TYR A 64 -9.29 -18.32 -6.43
N THR A 65 -10.12 -18.09 -7.44
CA THR A 65 -10.01 -16.91 -8.30
C THR A 65 -10.27 -15.63 -7.52
N ALA A 66 -11.32 -15.58 -6.70
CA ALA A 66 -11.67 -14.41 -5.91
C ALA A 66 -10.59 -14.06 -4.87
N ILE A 67 -10.13 -15.03 -4.07
CA ILE A 67 -9.04 -14.78 -3.10
C ILE A 67 -7.74 -14.41 -3.82
N GLY A 68 -7.46 -15.04 -4.96
CA GLY A 68 -6.29 -14.76 -5.80
C GLY A 68 -6.26 -13.32 -6.32
N ILE A 69 -7.38 -12.81 -6.82
CA ILE A 69 -7.50 -11.40 -7.24
C ILE A 69 -7.21 -10.47 -6.06
N GLY A 70 -7.77 -10.75 -4.88
CA GLY A 70 -7.49 -9.99 -3.66
C GLY A 70 -6.01 -9.99 -3.29
N MET A 71 -5.35 -11.15 -3.34
CA MET A 71 -3.92 -11.28 -3.05
C MET A 71 -3.04 -10.51 -4.05
N TRP A 72 -3.33 -10.62 -5.36
CA TRP A 72 -2.62 -9.89 -6.40
C TRP A 72 -2.78 -8.38 -6.28
N LEU A 73 -3.99 -7.89 -5.98
CA LEU A 73 -4.21 -6.47 -5.71
C LEU A 73 -3.39 -5.98 -4.52
N GLY A 74 -3.31 -6.78 -3.44
CA GLY A 74 -2.44 -6.49 -2.29
C GLY A 74 -0.95 -6.40 -2.66
N LEU A 75 -0.47 -7.31 -3.52
CA LEU A 75 0.91 -7.29 -4.01
C LEU A 75 1.21 -6.08 -4.91
N ILE A 76 0.29 -5.75 -5.82
CA ILE A 76 0.39 -4.55 -6.67
C ILE A 76 0.40 -3.29 -5.79
N MET A 77 -0.43 -3.23 -4.76
CA MET A 77 -0.45 -2.12 -3.82
C MET A 77 0.87 -2.00 -3.07
N ALA A 78 1.47 -3.11 -2.64
CA ALA A 78 2.79 -3.12 -2.02
C ALA A 78 3.87 -2.61 -2.98
N TYR A 79 3.84 -3.07 -4.23
CA TYR A 79 4.72 -2.58 -5.27
C TYR A 79 4.62 -1.06 -5.42
N ASN A 80 3.40 -0.52 -5.53
CA ASN A 80 3.17 0.92 -5.63
C ASN A 80 3.77 1.68 -4.44
N VAL A 81 3.63 1.14 -3.21
CA VAL A 81 4.20 1.75 -2.00
C VAL A 81 5.72 1.78 -2.06
N TRP A 82 6.36 0.65 -2.39
CA TRP A 82 7.81 0.51 -2.31
C TRP A 82 8.55 1.17 -3.47
N PHE A 83 8.01 1.10 -4.69
CA PHE A 83 8.71 1.51 -5.91
C PHE A 83 8.24 2.87 -6.46
N ILE A 84 7.03 3.32 -6.13
CA ILE A 84 6.49 4.59 -6.64
C ILE A 84 6.35 5.61 -5.51
N ILE A 85 5.57 5.30 -4.47
CA ILE A 85 5.24 6.25 -3.40
C ILE A 85 6.50 6.60 -2.61
N TRP A 86 7.26 5.61 -2.13
CA TRP A 86 8.41 5.85 -1.27
C TRP A 86 9.54 6.66 -1.93
N PRO A 87 10.00 6.37 -3.15
CA PRO A 87 11.01 7.19 -3.81
C PRO A 87 10.58 8.64 -4.00
N ASN A 88 9.31 8.88 -4.33
CA ASN A 88 8.76 10.22 -4.46
C ASN A 88 8.60 10.92 -3.09
N GLN A 89 8.23 10.18 -2.03
CA GLN A 89 8.18 10.71 -0.67
C GLN A 89 9.57 11.10 -0.15
N LYS A 90 10.61 10.31 -0.45
CA LYS A 90 11.99 10.67 -0.07
C LYS A 90 12.42 12.01 -0.65
N LYS A 91 12.10 12.26 -1.93
CA LYS A 91 12.37 13.55 -2.58
C LYS A 91 11.52 14.67 -1.97
N ALA A 92 10.21 14.44 -1.79
CA ALA A 92 9.28 15.43 -1.25
C ALA A 92 9.60 15.86 0.19
N LEU A 93 10.06 14.92 1.02
CA LEU A 93 10.44 15.15 2.43
C LEU A 93 11.87 15.70 2.56
N GLY A 94 12.62 15.82 1.47
CA GLY A 94 14.01 16.28 1.49
C GLY A 94 15.00 15.28 2.08
N ILE A 95 14.66 13.99 2.13
CA ILE A 95 15.58 12.89 2.49
C ILE A 95 16.61 12.70 1.38
N VAL A 96 16.21 12.95 0.13
CA VAL A 96 17.08 12.98 -1.05
C VAL A 96 17.10 14.41 -1.58
N GLU A 97 18.29 14.91 -1.94
CA GLU A 97 18.42 16.21 -2.57
C GLU A 97 17.70 16.23 -3.92
N ALA A 98 16.90 17.27 -4.13
CA ALA A 98 16.11 17.49 -5.32
C ALA A 98 15.81 18.98 -5.43
N SER A 99 15.69 19.49 -6.66
CA SER A 99 15.32 20.89 -6.88
C SER A 99 13.92 21.19 -6.32
N PRO A 100 13.59 22.47 -6.02
CA PRO A 100 12.27 22.84 -5.52
C PRO A 100 11.13 22.37 -6.45
N GLU A 101 11.34 22.41 -7.76
CA GLU A 101 10.38 21.96 -8.76
C GLU A 101 10.17 20.44 -8.71
N GLU A 102 11.25 19.67 -8.59
CA GLU A 102 11.18 18.21 -8.45
C GLU A 102 10.52 17.78 -7.13
N LYS A 103 10.73 18.53 -6.05
CA LYS A 103 10.07 18.28 -4.76
C LYS A 103 8.56 18.42 -4.89
N ALA A 104 8.09 19.50 -5.53
CA ALA A 104 6.66 19.73 -5.77
C ALA A 104 6.05 18.64 -6.66
N LYS A 105 6.73 18.26 -7.74
CA LYS A 105 6.29 17.19 -8.64
C LYS A 105 6.23 15.84 -7.92
N SER A 106 7.26 15.51 -7.14
CA SER A 106 7.33 14.25 -6.38
C SER A 106 6.24 14.18 -5.31
N ALA A 107 5.97 15.28 -4.61
CA ALA A 107 4.88 15.35 -3.63
C ALA A 107 3.51 15.09 -4.28
N LYS A 108 3.26 15.69 -5.45
CA LYS A 108 2.02 15.47 -6.23
C LYS A 108 1.89 14.02 -6.68
N THR A 109 2.95 13.42 -7.24
CA THR A 109 2.97 12.01 -7.65
C THR A 109 2.69 11.09 -6.47
N ALA A 110 3.41 11.27 -5.35
CA ALA A 110 3.19 10.49 -4.14
C ALA A 110 1.74 10.60 -3.63
N MET A 111 1.14 11.79 -3.67
CA MET A 111 -0.25 11.99 -3.27
C MET A 111 -1.24 11.27 -4.19
N ILE A 112 -1.11 11.40 -5.51
CA ILE A 112 -2.04 10.79 -6.47
C ILE A 112 -1.92 9.27 -6.40
N THR A 113 -0.70 8.72 -6.42
CA THR A 113 -0.49 7.28 -6.32
C THR A 113 -1.00 6.74 -4.99
N SER A 114 -0.84 7.47 -3.88
CA SER A 114 -1.43 7.06 -2.59
C SER A 114 -2.95 6.94 -2.65
N ARG A 115 -3.64 7.89 -3.31
CA ARG A 115 -5.10 7.85 -3.48
C ARG A 115 -5.54 6.66 -4.33
N ILE A 116 -4.85 6.41 -5.45
CA ILE A 116 -5.10 5.24 -6.28
C ILE A 116 -4.89 3.96 -5.46
N ASN A 117 -3.80 3.89 -4.69
CA ASN A 117 -3.51 2.75 -3.85
C ASN A 117 -4.61 2.50 -2.81
N THR A 118 -5.15 3.56 -2.18
CA THR A 118 -6.31 3.44 -1.29
C THR A 118 -7.56 3.01 -2.03
N LEU A 119 -7.83 3.51 -3.24
CA LEU A 119 -8.99 3.09 -4.02
C LEU A 119 -8.91 1.61 -4.42
N LEU A 120 -7.72 1.09 -4.69
CA LEU A 120 -7.49 -0.34 -4.97
C LEU A 120 -7.79 -1.24 -3.77
N SER A 121 -7.83 -0.71 -2.54
CA SER A 121 -8.22 -1.53 -1.39
C SER A 121 -9.70 -1.92 -1.41
N LEU A 122 -10.57 -1.15 -2.09
CA LEU A 122 -11.98 -1.46 -2.22
C LEU A 122 -12.24 -2.77 -3.00
N PRO A 123 -11.79 -2.91 -4.26
CA PRO A 123 -11.95 -4.17 -4.98
C PRO A 123 -11.17 -5.31 -4.31
N MET A 124 -10.00 -5.04 -3.71
CA MET A 124 -9.24 -6.04 -2.97
C MET A 124 -10.06 -6.64 -1.80
N LEU A 125 -10.62 -5.79 -0.94
CA LEU A 125 -11.44 -6.23 0.19
C LEU A 125 -12.72 -6.93 -0.28
N LEU A 126 -13.37 -6.41 -1.33
CA LEU A 126 -14.53 -7.05 -1.93
C LEU A 126 -14.20 -8.47 -2.40
N SER A 127 -13.09 -8.65 -3.13
CA SER A 127 -12.66 -9.98 -3.59
C SER A 127 -12.39 -10.95 -2.44
N MET A 128 -11.84 -10.48 -1.32
CA MET A 128 -11.64 -11.31 -0.12
C MET A 128 -12.96 -11.71 0.55
N VAL A 129 -13.89 -10.77 0.70
CA VAL A 129 -15.23 -11.06 1.25
C VAL A 129 -15.99 -12.03 0.34
N MET A 130 -15.93 -11.83 -0.98
CA MET A 130 -16.54 -12.75 -1.93
C MET A 130 -15.96 -14.15 -1.80
N ALA A 131 -14.64 -14.30 -1.67
CA ALA A 131 -14.01 -15.61 -1.47
C ALA A 131 -14.43 -16.32 -0.17
N GLN A 132 -14.76 -15.57 0.89
CA GLN A 132 -15.29 -16.16 2.13
C GLN A 132 -16.73 -16.69 1.97
N ASN A 133 -17.51 -16.08 1.07
CA ASN A 133 -18.92 -16.42 0.85
C ASN A 133 -19.15 -17.35 -0.36
N LEU A 134 -18.14 -17.53 -1.20
CA LEU A 134 -18.13 -18.54 -2.25
C LEU A 134 -17.82 -19.90 -1.59
N TYR A 135 -18.82 -20.79 -1.65
CA TYR A 135 -18.78 -22.15 -1.09
C TYR A 135 -17.62 -22.97 -1.69
#